data_AF-A0A952F9U7-F1
#
_entry.id   AF-A0A952F9U7-F1
#
_cell.length_a   1.000
_cell.length_b   1.000
_cell.length_c   1.000
_cell.angle_alpha   90.00
_cell.angle_beta   90.00
_cell.angle_gamma   90.00
#
_symmetry.space_group_name_H-M   'P 1'
#
loop_
_entity.id
_entity.type
_entity.pdbx_description
1 polymer ?
#
loop_
_entity_poly.entity_id
_entity_poly.type
_entity_poly.pdbx_seq_one_letter_code
_entity_poly.pdbx_strand_id
1 'polypeptide(L)'
;MAYLVPSEFVTKMVDAGESKIFMSTRDTVIRAYMAGAILALAAWFAVTINVQTGQPLLGAVLFPVGFVMLYLFGFDLLTGVFVLCPLALIDKRPGVTLKGVLRNWGLVFTGNFLGAFTVAVMMAIYVTNGFSTEPSAVGKAIGVVGENRTLGYQKYGANGMLTLFVRGMLCNWMVSAGVVGAMISTQVSGKVIAMWM
;
A
#
# COMPACT_ATOMS: atom_id res chain seq x y z
N MET A 1 -2.99 18.35 23.30
CA MET A 1 -3.20 18.86 21.92
C MET A 1 -3.67 17.73 21.03
N ALA A 2 -4.58 18.02 20.10
CA ALA A 2 -5.16 17.01 19.17
C ALA A 2 -4.30 16.75 17.92
N TYR A 3 -3.29 17.61 17.66
CA TYR A 3 -2.37 17.49 16.56
C TYR A 3 -0.93 17.84 16.98
N LEU A 4 0.04 17.41 16.20
CA LEU A 4 1.48 17.67 16.35
C LEU A 4 1.93 18.70 15.32
N VAL A 5 2.81 19.61 15.73
CA VAL A 5 3.45 20.56 14.79
C VAL A 5 4.55 19.87 13.99
N PRO A 6 4.96 20.40 12.81
CA PRO A 6 6.01 19.79 11.98
C PRO A 6 7.29 19.39 12.71
N SER A 7 7.80 20.24 13.60
CA SER A 7 8.99 19.94 14.40
C SER A 7 8.84 18.72 15.31
N GLU A 8 7.61 18.34 15.69
CA GLU A 8 7.35 17.20 16.56
C GLU A 8 7.11 15.90 15.78
N PHE A 9 6.38 15.95 14.65
CA PHE A 9 6.09 14.73 13.91
C PHE A 9 7.23 14.28 12.99
N VAL A 10 8.12 15.19 12.57
CA VAL A 10 9.31 14.83 11.75
C VAL A 10 10.20 13.84 12.50
N THR A 11 10.47 14.06 13.79
CA THR A 11 11.24 13.12 14.61
C THR A 11 10.56 11.76 14.67
N LYS A 12 9.23 11.73 14.82
CA LYS A 12 8.46 10.47 14.81
C LYS A 12 8.56 9.73 13.48
N MET A 13 8.62 10.44 12.35
CA MET A 13 8.81 9.82 11.04
C MET A 13 10.17 9.13 10.94
N VAL A 14 11.22 9.79 11.43
CA VAL A 14 12.58 9.26 11.46
C VAL A 14 12.66 8.04 12.39
N ASP A 15 12.14 8.15 13.61
CA ASP A 15 12.12 7.06 14.60
C ASP A 15 11.33 5.85 14.06
N ALA A 16 10.21 6.10 13.36
CA ALA A 16 9.45 5.05 12.71
C ALA A 16 10.30 4.35 11.65
N GLY A 17 10.98 5.10 10.78
CA GLY A 17 11.90 4.56 9.78
C GLY A 17 13.00 3.67 10.38
N GLU A 18 13.65 4.16 11.42
CA GLU A 18 14.69 3.44 12.17
C GLU A 18 14.15 2.11 12.71
N SER A 19 12.98 2.13 13.35
CA SER A 19 12.34 0.93 13.91
C SER A 19 12.03 -0.13 12.85
N LYS A 20 11.69 0.27 11.62
CA LYS A 20 11.44 -0.66 10.50
C LYS A 20 12.72 -1.32 10.01
N ILE A 21 13.82 -0.56 9.95
CA ILE A 21 15.11 -1.07 9.47
C ILE A 21 15.67 -2.14 10.41
N PHE A 22 15.56 -1.93 11.72
CA PHE A 22 16.04 -2.87 12.75
C PHE A 22 15.06 -4.01 13.08
N MET A 23 13.89 -4.04 12.45
CA MET A 23 12.92 -5.10 12.69
C MET A 23 13.44 -6.47 12.24
N SER A 24 13.11 -7.50 13.04
CA SER A 24 13.45 -8.88 12.73
C SER A 24 12.84 -9.30 11.38
N THR A 25 13.51 -10.22 10.67
CA THR A 25 13.01 -10.72 9.38
C THR A 25 11.60 -11.30 9.51
N ARG A 26 11.37 -12.10 10.57
CA ARG A 26 10.09 -12.76 10.83
C ARG A 26 8.97 -11.74 10.98
N ASP A 27 9.16 -10.75 11.85
CA ASP A 27 8.10 -9.80 12.15
C ASP A 27 7.84 -8.85 10.95
N THR A 28 8.90 -8.50 10.22
CA THR A 28 8.80 -7.72 8.97
C THR A 28 7.93 -8.44 7.94
N VAL A 29 8.22 -9.72 7.68
CA VAL A 29 7.50 -10.50 6.67
C VAL A 29 6.04 -10.74 7.09
N ILE A 30 5.76 -11.04 8.36
CA ILE A 30 4.38 -11.24 8.85
C ILE A 30 3.58 -9.95 8.70
N ARG A 31 4.11 -8.81 9.16
CA ARG A 31 3.43 -7.52 9.05
C ARG A 31 3.22 -7.12 7.59
N ALA A 32 4.21 -7.36 6.74
CA ALA A 32 4.10 -7.07 5.32
C ALA A 32 3.10 -7.98 4.61
N TYR A 33 3.05 -9.27 4.96
CA TYR A 33 2.05 -10.20 4.44
C TYR A 33 0.63 -9.72 4.74
N MET A 34 0.37 -9.34 5.99
CA MET A 34 -0.95 -8.84 6.39
C MET A 34 -1.32 -7.53 5.70
N ALA A 35 -0.37 -6.60 5.54
CA ALA A 35 -0.60 -5.37 4.77
C ALA A 35 -0.99 -5.67 3.30
N GLY A 36 -0.27 -6.58 2.64
CA GLY A 36 -0.55 -6.98 1.26
C GLY A 36 -1.92 -7.62 1.10
N ALA A 37 -2.28 -8.53 2.01
CA ALA A 37 -3.59 -9.20 1.99
C ALA A 37 -4.74 -8.20 2.21
N ILE A 38 -4.64 -7.33 3.21
CA ILE A 38 -5.70 -6.34 3.51
C ILE A 38 -5.87 -5.35 2.35
N LEU A 39 -4.76 -4.88 1.75
CA LEU A 39 -4.85 -3.94 0.63
C LEU A 39 -5.42 -4.61 -0.63
N ALA A 40 -5.10 -5.89 -0.87
CA ALA A 40 -5.69 -6.66 -1.97
C ALA A 40 -7.21 -6.85 -1.79
N LEU A 41 -7.67 -7.14 -0.57
CA LEU A 41 -9.09 -7.21 -0.24
C LEU A 41 -9.80 -5.86 -0.44
N ALA A 42 -9.17 -4.76 -0.03
CA ALA A 42 -9.72 -3.41 -0.24
C ALA A 42 -9.78 -3.02 -1.72
N ALA A 43 -8.77 -3.40 -2.52
CA ALA A 43 -8.82 -3.24 -3.97
C ALA A 43 -9.96 -4.06 -4.59
N TRP A 44 -10.14 -5.30 -4.14
CA TRP A 44 -11.24 -6.15 -4.57
C TRP A 44 -12.60 -5.51 -4.25
N PHE A 45 -12.77 -5.03 -3.02
CA PHE A 45 -13.97 -4.33 -2.58
C PHE A 45 -14.26 -3.09 -3.44
N ALA A 46 -13.27 -2.23 -3.66
CA ALA A 46 -13.43 -1.02 -4.47
C ALA A 46 -13.83 -1.34 -5.92
N VAL A 47 -13.23 -2.37 -6.54
CA VAL A 47 -13.62 -2.82 -7.88
C VAL A 47 -15.02 -3.43 -7.89
N THR A 48 -15.38 -4.18 -6.85
CA THR A 48 -16.73 -4.74 -6.69
C THR A 48 -17.79 -3.64 -6.68
N ILE A 49 -17.58 -2.58 -5.89
CA ILE A 49 -18.46 -1.40 -5.86
C ILE A 49 -18.55 -0.76 -7.24
N ASN A 50 -17.42 -0.53 -7.92
CA ASN A 50 -17.41 0.07 -9.24
C ASN A 50 -18.21 -0.77 -10.25
N VAL A 51 -18.00 -2.09 -10.30
CA VAL A 51 -18.68 -3.00 -11.22
C VAL A 51 -20.19 -3.09 -10.93
N GLN A 52 -20.58 -3.13 -9.65
CA GLN A 52 -21.99 -3.28 -9.27
C GLN A 52 -22.79 -1.99 -9.39
N THR A 53 -22.17 -0.83 -9.17
CA THR A 53 -22.85 0.48 -9.17
C THR A 53 -22.65 1.27 -10.46
N GLY A 54 -21.63 0.93 -11.26
CA GLY A 54 -21.18 1.74 -12.39
C GLY A 54 -20.58 3.09 -12.00
N GLN A 55 -20.27 3.31 -10.71
CA GLN A 55 -19.78 4.58 -10.18
C GLN A 55 -18.34 4.44 -9.62
N PRO A 56 -17.30 4.81 -10.41
CA PRO A 56 -15.91 4.74 -9.98
C PRO A 56 -15.60 5.58 -8.73
N LEU A 57 -16.31 6.70 -8.53
CA LEU A 57 -16.09 7.56 -7.37
C LEU A 57 -16.44 6.88 -6.05
N LEU A 58 -17.48 6.05 -6.02
CA LEU A 58 -17.83 5.30 -4.80
C LEU A 58 -16.75 4.30 -4.44
N GLY A 59 -16.18 3.60 -5.44
CA GLY A 59 -15.03 2.72 -5.23
C GLY A 59 -13.81 3.47 -4.70
N ALA A 60 -13.53 4.67 -5.24
CA ALA A 60 -12.42 5.51 -4.81
C ALA A 60 -12.58 6.02 -3.38
N VAL A 61 -13.79 6.44 -2.99
CA VAL A 61 -14.11 6.89 -1.62
C VAL A 61 -13.99 5.73 -0.63
N LEU A 62 -14.33 4.50 -1.01
CA LEU A 62 -14.33 3.34 -0.12
C LEU A 62 -12.98 2.59 -0.04
N PHE A 63 -12.10 2.76 -1.03
CA PHE A 63 -10.78 2.13 -1.06
C PHE A 63 -9.88 2.42 0.16
N PRO A 64 -9.81 3.66 0.70
CA PRO A 64 -8.94 4.00 1.83
C PRO A 64 -9.18 3.16 3.09
N VAL A 65 -10.34 2.50 3.24
CA VAL A 65 -10.63 1.60 4.38
C VAL A 65 -9.51 0.58 4.59
N GLY A 66 -8.99 -0.04 3.53
CA GLY A 66 -7.89 -0.99 3.63
C GLY A 66 -6.58 -0.36 4.11
N PHE A 67 -6.25 0.81 3.56
CA PHE A 67 -5.04 1.55 3.91
C PHE A 67 -5.06 2.04 5.36
N VAL A 68 -6.22 2.52 5.83
CA VAL A 68 -6.45 2.91 7.22
C VAL A 68 -6.29 1.72 8.16
N MET A 69 -6.94 0.59 7.87
CA MET A 69 -6.86 -0.60 8.73
C MET A 69 -5.43 -1.12 8.85
N LEU A 70 -4.71 -1.27 7.74
CA LEU A 70 -3.33 -1.78 7.80
C LEU A 70 -2.42 -0.84 8.59
N TYR A 71 -2.62 0.48 8.51
CA TYR A 71 -1.83 1.42 9.31
C TYR A 71 -2.18 1.35 10.80
N LEU A 72 -3.46 1.33 11.15
CA LEU A 72 -3.92 1.26 12.55
C LEU A 72 -3.50 -0.05 13.23
N PHE A 73 -3.45 -1.15 12.49
CA PHE A 73 -2.92 -2.43 12.98
C PHE A 73 -1.39 -2.49 12.96
N GLY A 74 -0.73 -1.44 12.46
CA GLY A 74 0.72 -1.34 12.41
C GLY A 74 1.35 -2.30 11.39
N PHE A 75 0.66 -2.69 10.33
CA PHE A 75 1.26 -3.49 9.27
C PHE A 75 2.14 -2.65 8.34
N ASP A 76 3.08 -3.32 7.69
CA ASP A 76 4.11 -2.65 6.90
C ASP A 76 3.80 -2.73 5.41
N LEU A 77 3.42 -1.59 4.85
CA LEU A 77 3.21 -1.43 3.41
C LEU A 77 4.45 -0.83 2.76
N LEU A 78 4.89 -1.43 1.65
CA LEU A 78 6.12 -1.05 0.95
C LEU A 78 6.17 0.44 0.60
N THR A 79 5.07 0.96 0.05
CA THR A 79 4.92 2.38 -0.32
C THR A 79 5.05 3.31 0.88
N GLY A 80 4.63 2.89 2.08
CA GLY A 80 4.84 3.64 3.32
C GLY A 80 6.30 3.63 3.77
N VAL A 81 6.99 2.49 3.68
CA VAL A 81 8.41 2.42 4.09
C VAL A 81 9.36 3.05 3.07
N PHE A 82 8.90 3.33 1.85
CA PHE A 82 9.63 4.14 0.86
C PHE A 82 9.88 5.57 1.31
N VAL A 83 9.03 6.15 2.18
CA VAL A 83 9.30 7.47 2.77
C VAL A 83 10.01 7.34 4.12
N LEU A 84 9.58 6.41 4.99
CA LEU A 84 10.08 6.34 6.37
C LEU A 84 11.54 5.87 6.46
N CYS A 85 11.91 4.78 5.77
CA CYS A 85 13.26 4.22 5.89
C CYS A 85 14.35 5.16 5.35
N PRO A 86 14.19 5.83 4.19
CA PRO A 86 15.18 6.80 3.74
C PRO A 86 15.37 7.99 4.68
N LEU A 87 14.32 8.44 5.38
CA LEU A 87 14.45 9.54 6.33
C LEU A 87 15.40 9.17 7.49
N ALA A 88 15.31 7.95 8.01
CA ALA A 88 16.25 7.46 9.03
C ALA A 88 17.70 7.40 8.52
N LEU A 89 17.89 7.09 7.24
CA LEU A 89 19.22 7.10 6.60
C LEU A 89 19.75 8.52 6.41
N ILE A 90 18.91 9.44 5.95
CA ILE A 90 19.26 10.86 5.72
C ILE A 90 19.59 11.56 7.05
N ASP A 91 18.85 11.23 8.12
CA ASP A 91 19.10 11.70 9.49
C ASP A 91 20.36 11.06 10.13
N LYS A 92 21.01 10.11 9.42
CA LYS A 92 22.22 9.41 9.88
C LYS A 92 22.03 8.69 11.22
N ARG A 93 20.89 8.05 11.40
CA ARG A 93 20.62 7.28 12.63
C ARG A 93 21.67 6.20 12.86
N PRO A 94 22.14 5.99 14.11
CA PRO A 94 23.20 5.04 14.40
C PRO A 94 22.87 3.63 13.89
N GLY A 95 23.77 3.05 13.08
CA GLY A 95 23.59 1.70 12.52
C GLY A 95 22.63 1.60 11.33
N VAL A 96 21.92 2.68 10.96
CA VAL A 96 21.12 2.71 9.74
C VAL A 96 22.04 2.81 8.53
N THR A 97 21.89 1.87 7.60
CA THR A 97 22.69 1.81 6.36
C THR A 97 21.79 1.67 5.16
N LEU A 98 22.28 2.06 3.97
CA LEU A 98 21.56 1.83 2.71
C LEU A 98 21.23 0.35 2.52
N LYS A 99 22.13 -0.55 2.91
CA LYS A 99 21.90 -2.00 2.90
C LYS A 99 20.71 -2.39 3.81
N GLY A 100 20.59 -1.77 4.98
CA GLY A 100 19.46 -1.96 5.88
C GLY A 100 18.13 -1.51 5.26
N VAL A 101 18.11 -0.35 4.60
CA VAL A 101 16.95 0.16 3.86
C VAL A 101 16.54 -0.81 2.76
N LEU A 102 17.49 -1.22 1.90
CA LEU A 102 17.22 -2.14 0.79
C LEU A 102 16.77 -3.53 1.29
N ARG A 103 17.33 -4.02 2.40
CA ARG A 103 16.85 -5.25 3.05
C ARG A 103 15.40 -5.11 3.50
N ASN A 104 15.07 -4.03 4.21
CA ASN A 104 13.69 -3.81 4.67
C ASN A 104 12.73 -3.76 3.46
N TRP A 105 13.05 -2.98 2.43
CA TRP A 105 12.23 -2.88 1.22
C TRP A 105 12.04 -4.23 0.53
N GLY A 106 13.11 -5.03 0.38
CA GLY A 106 13.02 -6.37 -0.22
C GLY A 106 12.12 -7.31 0.58
N LEU A 107 12.23 -7.31 1.91
CA LEU A 107 11.39 -8.13 2.79
C LEU A 107 9.93 -7.70 2.77
N VAL A 108 9.68 -6.39 2.84
CA VAL A 108 8.32 -5.83 2.82
C VAL A 108 7.66 -6.07 1.47
N PHE A 109 8.39 -5.89 0.35
CA PHE A 109 7.90 -6.21 -0.99
C PHE A 109 7.50 -7.69 -1.07
N THR A 110 8.37 -8.59 -0.62
CA THR A 110 8.11 -10.04 -0.65
C THR A 110 6.87 -10.38 0.17
N GLY A 111 6.74 -9.84 1.39
CA GLY A 111 5.56 -10.05 2.22
C GLY A 111 4.29 -9.49 1.57
N ASN A 112 4.31 -8.24 1.12
CA ASN A 112 3.15 -7.62 0.45
C ASN A 112 2.70 -8.42 -0.77
N PHE A 113 3.65 -8.88 -1.60
CA PHE A 113 3.37 -9.70 -2.77
C PHE A 113 2.73 -11.03 -2.37
N LEU A 114 3.30 -11.76 -1.41
CA LEU A 114 2.75 -13.05 -0.96
C LEU A 114 1.35 -12.90 -0.36
N GLY A 115 1.12 -11.85 0.45
CA GLY A 115 -0.20 -11.57 1.01
C GLY A 115 -1.25 -11.27 -0.06
N ALA A 116 -0.90 -10.41 -1.02
CA ALA A 116 -1.78 -10.09 -2.15
C ALA A 116 -2.03 -11.32 -3.05
N PHE A 117 -1.01 -12.15 -3.28
CA PHE A 117 -1.13 -13.36 -4.06
C PHE A 117 -2.06 -14.39 -3.42
N THR A 118 -1.96 -14.60 -2.10
CA THR A 118 -2.90 -15.47 -1.37
C THR A 118 -4.34 -15.00 -1.54
N VAL A 119 -4.58 -13.69 -1.39
CA VAL A 119 -5.93 -13.12 -1.62
C VAL A 119 -6.38 -13.32 -3.06
N ALA A 120 -5.50 -13.12 -4.04
CA ALA A 120 -5.83 -13.36 -5.44
C ALA A 120 -6.27 -14.82 -5.70
N VAL A 121 -5.57 -15.81 -5.12
CA VAL A 121 -5.94 -17.24 -5.22
C VAL A 121 -7.29 -17.50 -4.55
N MET A 122 -7.48 -17.01 -3.32
CA MET A 122 -8.75 -17.18 -2.59
C MET A 122 -9.92 -16.54 -3.33
N MET A 123 -9.73 -15.35 -3.90
CA MET A 123 -10.78 -14.65 -4.63
C MET A 123 -11.06 -15.28 -6.00
N ALA A 124 -10.05 -15.85 -6.67
CA ALA A 124 -10.25 -16.63 -7.88
C ALA A 124 -11.14 -17.85 -7.61
N ILE A 125 -10.89 -18.58 -6.53
CA ILE A 125 -11.75 -19.70 -6.06
C ILE A 125 -13.17 -19.18 -5.79
N TYR A 126 -13.30 -18.07 -5.05
CA TYR A 126 -14.58 -17.49 -4.69
C TYR A 126 -15.44 -17.11 -5.91
N VAL A 127 -14.89 -16.37 -6.88
CA VAL A 127 -15.68 -15.88 -8.04
C VAL A 127 -15.97 -16.91 -9.13
N THR A 128 -15.38 -18.10 -9.00
CA THR A 128 -15.55 -19.20 -9.96
C THR A 128 -16.25 -20.41 -9.34
N ASN A 129 -16.75 -20.30 -8.10
CA ASN A 129 -17.28 -21.42 -7.32
C ASN A 129 -16.32 -22.64 -7.32
N GLY A 130 -15.05 -22.37 -6.99
CA GLY A 130 -14.00 -23.39 -7.02
C GLY A 130 -13.66 -23.86 -8.44
N PHE A 131 -13.55 -22.93 -9.39
CA PHE A 131 -13.26 -23.19 -10.81
C PHE A 131 -14.33 -24.00 -11.56
N SER A 132 -15.54 -24.11 -10.99
CA SER A 132 -16.67 -24.83 -11.59
C SER A 132 -17.45 -23.96 -12.58
N THR A 133 -17.35 -22.63 -12.48
CA THR A 133 -18.03 -21.67 -13.36
C THR A 133 -17.06 -20.63 -13.91
N GLU A 134 -17.46 -19.95 -14.98
CA GLU A 134 -16.74 -18.77 -15.43
C GLU A 134 -16.62 -17.72 -14.31
N PRO A 135 -15.56 -16.88 -14.33
CA PRO A 135 -15.42 -15.78 -13.38
C PRO A 135 -16.61 -14.83 -13.44
N SER A 136 -17.07 -14.36 -12.28
CA SER A 136 -18.07 -13.28 -12.20
C SER A 136 -17.61 -12.01 -12.92
N ALA A 137 -18.53 -11.06 -13.17
CA ALA A 137 -18.18 -9.78 -13.78
C ALA A 137 -17.05 -9.05 -13.03
N VAL A 138 -17.04 -9.13 -11.70
CA VAL A 138 -15.96 -8.60 -10.84
C VAL A 138 -14.65 -9.36 -11.08
N GLY A 139 -14.71 -10.69 -11.14
CA GLY A 139 -13.54 -11.53 -11.42
C GLY A 139 -12.92 -11.22 -12.78
N LYS A 140 -13.74 -11.08 -13.83
CA LYS A 140 -13.30 -10.67 -15.18
C LYS A 140 -12.68 -9.27 -15.15
N ALA A 141 -13.33 -8.31 -14.48
CA ALA A 141 -12.85 -6.94 -14.39
C ALA A 141 -11.48 -6.84 -13.72
N ILE A 142 -11.26 -7.54 -12.59
CA ILE A 142 -9.98 -7.53 -11.86
C ILE A 142 -8.90 -8.29 -12.64
N GLY A 143 -9.24 -9.42 -13.25
CA GLY A 143 -8.29 -10.28 -13.97
C GLY A 143 -7.53 -9.56 -15.08
N VAL A 144 -8.17 -8.61 -15.76
CA VAL A 144 -7.55 -7.85 -16.87
C VAL A 144 -6.82 -6.58 -16.41
N VAL A 145 -6.94 -6.16 -15.14
CA VAL A 145 -6.30 -4.91 -14.67
C VAL A 145 -4.78 -4.97 -14.81
N GLY A 146 -4.19 -6.13 -14.51
CA GLY A 146 -2.74 -6.33 -14.63
C GLY A 146 -2.26 -6.14 -16.08
N GLU A 147 -2.90 -6.82 -17.02
CA GLU A 147 -2.58 -6.74 -18.46
C GLU A 147 -2.75 -5.32 -19.01
N ASN A 148 -3.85 -4.65 -18.66
CA ASN A 148 -4.08 -3.27 -19.07
C ASN A 148 -3.01 -2.31 -18.54
N ARG A 149 -2.43 -2.60 -17.37
CA ARG A 149 -1.37 -1.79 -16.76
C ARG A 149 0.03 -2.14 -17.26
N THR A 150 0.20 -3.20 -18.06
CA THR A 150 1.48 -3.57 -18.68
C THR A 150 1.43 -3.35 -20.19
N LEU A 151 0.63 -4.14 -20.89
CA LEU A 151 0.49 -4.12 -22.35
C LEU A 151 -0.10 -2.80 -22.85
N GLY A 152 -1.01 -2.20 -22.07
CA GLY A 152 -1.62 -0.92 -22.39
C GLY A 152 -0.64 0.25 -22.49
N TYR A 153 0.50 0.19 -21.78
CA TYR A 153 1.56 1.18 -21.89
C TYR A 153 2.69 0.75 -22.81
N GLN A 154 2.96 -0.55 -22.90
CA GLN A 154 4.01 -1.10 -23.77
C GLN A 154 3.84 -0.63 -25.22
N LYS A 155 2.60 -0.52 -25.72
CA LYS A 155 2.32 -0.03 -27.08
C LYS A 155 2.84 1.38 -27.38
N TYR A 156 3.16 2.18 -26.36
CA TYR A 156 3.74 3.52 -26.49
C TYR A 156 5.27 3.55 -26.28
N GLY A 157 5.92 2.40 -26.15
CA GLY A 157 7.38 2.30 -25.97
C GLY A 157 7.89 3.10 -24.78
N ALA A 158 8.96 3.89 -24.97
CA ALA A 158 9.57 4.71 -23.94
C ALA A 158 8.59 5.73 -23.31
N ASN A 159 7.68 6.29 -24.09
CA ASN A 159 6.66 7.24 -23.58
C ASN A 159 5.67 6.56 -22.64
N GLY A 160 5.34 5.29 -22.91
CA GLY A 160 4.51 4.48 -22.02
C GLY A 160 5.21 4.19 -20.69
N MET A 161 6.50 3.89 -20.73
CA MET A 161 7.32 3.69 -19.53
C MET A 161 7.44 4.96 -18.69
N LEU A 162 7.63 6.12 -19.33
CA LEU A 162 7.62 7.41 -18.65
C LEU A 162 6.26 7.67 -17.97
N THR A 163 5.16 7.38 -18.67
CA THR A 163 3.81 7.52 -18.12
C THR A 163 3.61 6.65 -16.88
N LEU A 164 4.06 5.39 -16.92
CA LEU A 164 4.00 4.47 -15.77
C LEU A 164 4.82 4.99 -14.59
N PHE A 165 6.04 5.47 -14.84
CA PHE A 165 6.91 6.02 -13.82
C PHE A 165 6.27 7.23 -13.11
N VAL A 166 5.77 8.20 -13.87
CA VAL A 166 5.11 9.40 -13.32
C VAL A 166 3.85 9.02 -12.54
N ARG A 167 3.03 8.09 -13.05
CA ARG A 167 1.85 7.58 -12.32
C ARG A 167 2.24 6.92 -11.00
N GLY A 168 3.34 6.15 -11.00
CA GLY A 168 3.88 5.54 -9.78
C GLY A 168 4.34 6.59 -8.77
N MET A 169 5.04 7.63 -9.22
CA MET A 169 5.45 8.75 -8.36
C MET A 169 4.26 9.46 -7.73
N LEU A 170 3.25 9.84 -8.52
CA LEU A 170 2.05 10.53 -8.03
C LEU A 170 1.26 9.68 -7.05
N CYS A 171 1.13 8.37 -7.33
CA CYS A 171 0.50 7.43 -6.41
C CYS A 171 1.24 7.38 -5.06
N ASN A 172 2.56 7.19 -5.09
CA ASN A 172 3.34 7.08 -3.87
C ASN A 172 3.44 8.41 -3.11
N TRP A 173 3.35 9.55 -3.79
CA TRP A 173 3.24 10.85 -3.14
C TRP A 173 2.00 10.90 -2.26
N MET A 174 0.83 10.56 -2.79
CA MET A 174 -0.42 10.55 -2.03
C MET A 174 -0.39 9.55 -0.87
N VAL A 175 0.10 8.33 -1.11
CA VAL A 175 0.22 7.31 -0.05
C VAL A 175 1.16 7.78 1.08
N SER A 176 2.32 8.36 0.71
CA SER A 176 3.28 8.89 1.68
C SER A 176 2.69 10.07 2.46
N ALA A 177 1.96 10.95 1.79
CA ALA A 177 1.25 12.05 2.43
C ALA A 177 0.21 11.54 3.44
N GLY A 178 -0.51 10.45 3.13
CA GLY A 178 -1.42 9.79 4.07
C GLY A 178 -0.69 9.20 5.29
N VAL A 179 0.45 8.52 5.09
CA VAL A 179 1.28 8.00 6.20
C VAL A 179 1.77 9.13 7.12
N VAL A 180 2.25 10.23 6.52
CA VAL A 180 2.72 11.41 7.27
C VAL A 180 1.55 12.13 7.95
N GLY A 181 0.44 12.31 7.25
CA GLY A 181 -0.79 12.92 7.76
C GLY A 181 -1.34 12.18 8.98
N ALA A 182 -1.28 10.85 8.97
CA ALA A 182 -1.63 10.04 10.12
C ALA A 182 -0.72 10.28 11.34
N MET A 183 0.52 10.72 11.16
CA MET A 183 1.42 11.07 12.27
C MET A 183 1.11 12.44 12.88
N ILE A 184 0.38 13.30 12.16
CA ILE A 184 -0.03 14.63 12.64
C ILE A 184 -1.06 14.50 13.76
N SER A 185 -2.03 13.61 13.63
CA SER A 185 -3.11 13.43 14.62
C SER A 185 -2.72 12.52 15.78
N THR A 186 -3.09 12.90 17.00
CA THR A 186 -3.01 12.04 18.20
C THR A 186 -4.29 11.21 18.42
N GLN A 187 -5.37 11.52 17.71
CA GLN A 187 -6.66 10.80 17.80
C GLN A 187 -6.86 9.89 16.58
N VAL A 188 -7.41 8.69 16.80
CA VAL A 188 -7.67 7.71 15.73
C VAL A 188 -8.54 8.32 14.62
N SER A 189 -9.62 9.01 14.95
CA SER A 189 -10.50 9.67 13.96
C SER A 189 -9.74 10.64 13.06
N GLY A 190 -8.86 11.48 13.62
CA GLY A 190 -8.03 12.40 12.83
C GLY A 190 -7.02 11.68 11.94
N LYS A 191 -6.48 10.52 12.38
CA LYS A 191 -5.61 9.68 11.54
C LYS A 191 -6.39 9.12 10.35
N VAL A 192 -7.59 8.61 10.60
CA VAL A 192 -8.48 8.06 9.57
C VAL A 192 -8.78 9.13 8.52
N ILE A 193 -9.21 10.32 8.93
CA ILE A 193 -9.54 11.42 8.01
C ILE A 193 -8.31 11.84 7.19
N ALA A 194 -7.15 12.01 7.82
CA ALA A 194 -5.92 12.41 7.12
C ALA A 194 -5.45 11.38 6.08
N MET A 195 -5.68 10.09 6.33
CA MET A 195 -5.35 9.01 5.38
C MET A 195 -6.42 8.80 4.30
N TRP A 196 -7.65 9.23 4.56
CA TRP A 196 -8.78 9.08 3.66
C TRP A 196 -8.77 10.11 2.53
N MET A 197 -8.29 11.31 2.82
CA MET A 197 -8.07 12.40 1.86
C MET A 197 -6.93 12.07 0.89
#